data_AF-A0A2D5BNS6-F1
#
_entry.id   AF-A0A2D5BNS6-F1
#
_cell.length_a   1.000
_cell.length_b   1.000
_cell.length_c   1.000
_cell.angle_alpha   90.00
_cell.angle_beta   90.00
_cell.angle_gamma   90.00
#
_symmetry.space_group_name_H-M   'P 1'
#
loop_
_entity.id
_entity.type
_entity.pdbx_description
1 polymer ?
#
loop_
_entity_poly.entity_id
_entity_poly.type
_entity_poly.pdbx_seq_one_letter_code
_entity_poly.pdbx_strand_id
1 'polypeptide(L)'
;MRTILIITIVSATLVSQQQYKKLHRDALRQVVNGKPAKVVTAMRARIGDKADDPEDWFMLAIAECKLGQADDAERSARQALKLGMPEERFALALHDWLRPIRARFPKLTAQVRLAMGPMIGAVGPNDARVWVRTTDATTVVLHIDGKVASSASTSPEADFTAVLHATGLEPDRRYSASIWMESDGRKPSVASTSSFRTAPAAGTPRTFTLAFGGGAGFTPQFERMWDSVGATQPDLLLLMGDNVYIDHPKHPDVQRFCYHRRQSSGPYRRLLSHVPTFSIWDDHDFGTNDCQGGPDVDKPAWKRPVWNVFKQNWANPSYGGGAARPGCWYRFTWGSVDFFMLDGRTYRTKPRKDGVGTMLGPHQKAWLKQELLASKSPFKVLCSPVPWAAGTKGGSKDTWDGYPLERAEIYGFLADKGISGVVQISADRHRSDAWLNTREKGYPIYEFNSSRLTNIHTHPTMKNALFSYNKTPSFGLVRFEPGGDAPRVTYEVVTINGDHVHRLDVPLSKLRD
;
A
#
# COMPACT_ATOMS: atom_id res chain seq x y z
N MET A 1 -59.59 -32.56 8.84
CA MET A 1 -58.93 -31.41 9.50
C MET A 1 -57.48 -31.40 9.07
N ARG A 2 -57.06 -30.40 8.28
CA ARG A 2 -55.69 -30.23 7.79
C ARG A 2 -54.92 -29.39 8.82
N THR A 3 -53.87 -29.95 9.40
CA THR A 3 -52.93 -29.22 10.26
C THR A 3 -51.89 -28.55 9.37
N ILE A 4 -51.88 -27.22 9.36
CA ILE A 4 -50.94 -26.39 8.61
C ILE A 4 -49.63 -26.31 9.42
N LEU A 5 -48.55 -26.82 8.83
CA LEU A 5 -47.19 -26.69 9.33
C LEU A 5 -46.68 -25.28 8.97
N ILE A 6 -46.56 -24.40 9.96
CA ILE A 6 -45.94 -23.08 9.79
C ILE A 6 -44.42 -23.29 9.72
N ILE A 7 -43.87 -23.25 8.52
CA ILE A 7 -42.41 -23.20 8.29
C ILE A 7 -41.98 -21.75 8.57
N THR A 8 -41.34 -21.53 9.72
CA THR A 8 -40.63 -20.28 10.01
C THR A 8 -39.40 -20.23 9.11
N ILE A 9 -39.50 -19.49 8.01
CA ILE A 9 -38.35 -19.13 7.17
C ILE A 9 -37.49 -18.18 7.98
N VAL A 10 -36.45 -18.72 8.63
CA VAL A 10 -35.32 -17.91 9.11
C VAL A 10 -34.60 -17.42 7.85
N SER A 11 -34.86 -16.16 7.50
CA SER A 11 -34.15 -15.41 6.47
C SER A 11 -32.70 -15.20 6.91
N ALA A 12 -31.87 -16.21 6.68
CA ALA A 12 -30.42 -16.10 6.73
C ALA A 12 -29.94 -15.26 5.53
N THR A 13 -29.98 -13.94 5.68
CA THR A 13 -29.32 -13.01 4.76
C THR A 13 -28.25 -12.20 5.50
N LEU A 14 -26.99 -12.49 5.14
CA LEU A 14 -25.85 -11.57 5.10
C LEU A 14 -25.29 -11.02 6.43
N VAL A 15 -24.78 -11.90 7.30
CA VAL A 15 -23.68 -11.51 8.22
C VAL A 15 -22.62 -12.62 8.24
N SER A 16 -21.98 -12.86 7.09
CA SER A 16 -20.68 -13.54 7.09
C SER A 16 -19.68 -12.60 7.78
N GLN A 17 -19.00 -13.05 8.85
CA GLN A 17 -17.92 -12.33 9.59
C GLN A 17 -17.53 -10.99 8.94
N GLN A 18 -18.19 -9.91 9.35
CA GLN A 18 -18.13 -8.64 8.62
C GLN A 18 -16.72 -8.06 8.72
N GLN A 19 -15.93 -8.19 7.65
CA GLN A 19 -14.57 -7.62 7.60
C GLN A 19 -14.68 -6.10 7.73
N TYR A 20 -14.19 -5.54 8.84
CA TYR A 20 -14.30 -4.11 9.18
C TYR A 20 -13.95 -3.18 8.01
N LYS A 21 -12.84 -3.48 7.32
CA LYS A 21 -12.36 -2.74 6.15
C LYS A 21 -13.40 -2.53 5.04
N LYS A 22 -14.36 -3.45 4.88
CA LYS A 22 -15.40 -3.42 3.84
C LYS A 22 -16.64 -2.64 4.25
N LEU A 23 -16.92 -2.53 5.55
CA LEU A 23 -18.18 -2.01 6.08
C LEU A 23 -18.46 -0.57 5.64
N HIS A 24 -17.64 0.37 6.08
CA HIS A 24 -17.81 1.80 5.77
C HIS A 24 -17.56 2.11 4.30
N ARG A 25 -16.67 1.35 3.65
CA ARG A 25 -16.42 1.45 2.21
C ARG A 25 -17.66 1.12 1.40
N ASP A 26 -18.32 0.00 1.72
CA ASP A 26 -19.53 -0.43 1.00
C ASP A 26 -20.72 0.48 1.35
N ALA A 27 -20.78 1.03 2.55
CA ALA A 27 -21.73 2.07 2.94
C ALA A 27 -21.51 3.35 2.11
N LEU A 28 -20.27 3.84 1.99
CA LEU A 28 -19.96 5.01 1.16
C LEU A 28 -20.36 4.78 -0.30
N ARG A 29 -20.11 3.58 -0.84
CA ARG A 29 -20.59 3.22 -2.19
C ARG A 29 -22.11 3.37 -2.32
N GLN A 30 -22.89 3.01 -1.30
CA GLN A 30 -24.34 3.23 -1.33
C GLN A 30 -24.70 4.72 -1.33
N VAL A 31 -23.98 5.56 -0.57
CA VAL A 31 -24.15 7.03 -0.62
C VAL A 31 -23.87 7.56 -2.03
N VAL A 32 -22.74 7.15 -2.63
CA VAL A 32 -22.34 7.52 -4.00
C VAL A 32 -23.41 7.08 -5.01
N ASN A 33 -24.00 5.90 -4.84
CA ASN A 33 -25.05 5.35 -5.70
C ASN A 33 -26.46 5.87 -5.37
N GLY A 34 -26.60 7.01 -4.67
CA GLY A 34 -27.88 7.66 -4.43
C GLY A 34 -28.77 6.96 -3.41
N LYS A 35 -28.21 6.17 -2.50
CA LYS A 35 -28.95 5.43 -1.44
C LYS A 35 -28.54 5.84 -0.01
N PRO A 36 -28.39 7.14 0.33
CA PRO A 36 -27.96 7.56 1.66
C PRO A 36 -28.93 7.18 2.78
N ALA A 37 -30.25 7.15 2.55
CA ALA A 37 -31.24 6.75 3.55
C ALA A 37 -31.05 5.29 4.04
N LYS A 38 -30.61 4.39 3.16
CA LYS A 38 -30.25 3.01 3.53
C LYS A 38 -29.03 2.99 4.45
N VAL A 39 -28.07 3.88 4.22
CA VAL A 39 -26.86 4.01 5.03
C VAL A 39 -27.21 4.58 6.41
N VAL A 40 -28.03 5.63 6.49
CA VAL A 40 -28.51 6.18 7.77
C VAL A 40 -29.16 5.09 8.62
N THR A 41 -30.08 4.32 8.04
CA THR A 41 -30.77 3.22 8.75
C THR A 41 -29.77 2.19 9.26
N ALA A 42 -28.83 1.77 8.41
CA ALA A 42 -27.83 0.77 8.78
C ALA A 42 -26.85 1.26 9.86
N MET A 43 -26.38 2.51 9.75
CA MET A 43 -25.44 3.08 10.74
C MET A 43 -26.13 3.31 12.08
N ARG A 44 -27.38 3.80 12.11
CA ARG A 44 -28.14 3.96 13.36
C ARG A 44 -28.38 2.63 14.08
N ALA A 45 -28.72 1.57 13.34
CA ALA A 45 -28.85 0.23 13.91
C ALA A 45 -27.53 -0.23 14.55
N ARG A 46 -26.41 -0.11 13.81
CA ARG A 46 -25.08 -0.48 14.32
C ARG A 46 -24.64 0.34 15.52
N ILE A 47 -24.93 1.64 15.53
CA ILE A 47 -24.63 2.53 16.66
C ILE A 47 -25.44 2.14 17.90
N GLY A 48 -26.69 1.68 17.72
CA GLY A 48 -27.49 1.11 18.80
C GLY A 48 -26.81 -0.10 19.46
N ASP A 49 -26.17 -0.95 18.65
CA ASP A 49 -25.42 -2.12 19.13
C ASP A 49 -23.99 -1.78 19.61
N LYS A 50 -23.36 -0.76 19.01
CA LYS A 50 -21.96 -0.39 19.18
C LYS A 50 -21.76 1.13 19.04
N ALA A 51 -22.07 1.87 20.11
CA ALA A 51 -22.06 3.33 20.10
C ALA A 51 -20.64 3.96 20.09
N ASP A 52 -19.59 3.17 20.26
CA ASP A 52 -18.20 3.62 20.45
C ASP A 52 -17.34 3.59 19.17
N ASP A 53 -17.92 3.24 18.01
CA ASP A 53 -17.18 3.15 16.74
C ASP A 53 -17.16 4.49 15.98
N PRO A 54 -16.01 5.21 15.93
CA PRO A 54 -15.96 6.52 15.28
C PRO A 54 -16.26 6.48 13.78
N GLU A 55 -15.98 5.37 13.08
CA GLU A 55 -16.24 5.27 11.64
C GLU A 55 -17.75 5.09 11.35
N ASP A 56 -18.51 4.44 12.24
CA ASP A 56 -19.96 4.32 12.09
C ASP A 56 -20.62 5.72 12.18
N TRP A 57 -20.19 6.55 13.14
CA TRP A 57 -20.63 7.94 13.27
C TRP A 57 -20.17 8.83 12.12
N PHE A 58 -18.93 8.66 11.64
CA PHE A 58 -18.42 9.38 10.48
C PHE A 58 -19.24 9.08 9.22
N MET A 59 -19.55 7.80 8.97
CA MET A 59 -20.35 7.39 7.82
C MET A 59 -21.81 7.85 7.94
N LEU A 60 -22.38 7.85 9.16
CA LEU A 60 -23.70 8.41 9.42
C LEU A 60 -23.74 9.90 9.06
N ALA A 61 -22.76 10.68 9.52
CA ALA A 61 -22.66 12.11 9.23
C ALA A 61 -22.59 12.39 7.72
N ILE A 62 -21.81 11.60 6.95
CA ILE A 62 -21.75 11.71 5.48
C ILE A 62 -23.13 11.46 4.85
N ALA A 63 -23.83 10.42 5.29
CA ALA A 63 -25.13 10.06 4.72
C ALA A 63 -26.22 11.08 5.05
N GLU A 64 -26.25 11.62 6.27
CA GLU A 64 -27.16 12.68 6.72
C GLU A 64 -26.90 13.99 5.95
N CYS A 65 -25.63 14.35 5.73
CA CYS A 65 -25.26 15.46 4.86
C CYS A 65 -25.81 15.30 3.44
N LYS A 66 -25.70 14.09 2.87
CA LYS A 66 -26.22 13.79 1.52
C LYS A 66 -27.75 13.92 1.44
N LEU A 67 -28.46 13.75 2.56
CA LEU A 67 -29.91 13.94 2.68
C LEU A 67 -30.32 15.38 3.01
N GLY A 68 -29.38 16.31 3.18
CA GLY A 68 -29.67 17.68 3.60
C GLY A 68 -30.03 17.82 5.08
N GLN A 69 -29.76 16.79 5.90
CA GLN A 69 -30.08 16.75 7.33
C GLN A 69 -28.93 17.36 8.15
N ALA A 70 -28.71 18.67 8.00
CA ALA A 70 -27.51 19.32 8.51
C ALA A 70 -27.36 19.27 10.05
N ASP A 71 -28.46 19.36 10.81
CA ASP A 71 -28.42 19.28 12.28
C ASP A 71 -28.09 17.87 12.78
N ASP A 72 -28.65 16.84 12.14
CA ASP A 72 -28.34 15.45 12.43
C ASP A 72 -26.87 15.16 12.12
N ALA A 73 -26.42 15.57 10.92
CA ALA A 73 -25.06 15.40 10.47
C ALA A 73 -24.04 16.06 11.40
N GLU A 74 -24.34 17.25 11.93
CA GLU A 74 -23.50 17.92 12.91
C GLU A 74 -23.39 17.12 14.22
N ARG A 75 -24.50 16.61 14.75
CA ARG A 75 -24.47 15.78 15.97
C ARG A 75 -23.64 14.52 15.76
N SER A 76 -23.83 13.85 14.63
CA SER A 76 -23.07 12.66 14.25
C SER A 76 -21.58 12.97 14.09
N ALA A 77 -21.23 14.09 13.47
CA ALA A 77 -19.84 14.53 13.32
C ALA A 77 -19.17 14.85 14.67
N ARG A 78 -19.86 15.58 15.58
CA ARG A 78 -19.36 15.87 16.94
C ARG A 78 -19.06 14.59 17.70
N GLN A 79 -19.93 13.57 17.56
CA GLN A 79 -19.75 12.30 18.23
C GLN A 79 -18.57 11.51 17.64
N ALA A 80 -18.41 11.47 16.31
CA ALA A 80 -17.25 10.84 15.67
C ALA A 80 -15.93 11.47 16.13
N LEU A 81 -15.86 12.82 16.18
CA LEU A 81 -14.69 13.56 16.66
C LEU A 81 -14.39 13.25 18.14
N LYS A 82 -15.43 13.21 18.99
CA LYS A 82 -15.31 12.83 20.40
C LYS A 82 -14.74 11.41 20.59
N LEU A 83 -15.06 10.51 19.67
CA LEU A 83 -14.56 9.13 19.64
C LEU A 83 -13.18 8.99 18.96
N GLY A 84 -12.52 10.10 18.61
CA GLY A 84 -11.16 10.11 18.09
C GLY A 84 -11.06 10.03 16.56
N MET A 85 -12.13 10.29 15.81
CA MET A 85 -12.04 10.50 14.37
C MET A 85 -11.12 11.70 14.08
N PRO A 86 -10.08 11.58 13.23
CA PRO A 86 -9.23 12.70 12.87
C PRO A 86 -10.02 13.84 12.22
N GLU A 87 -9.81 15.09 12.66
CA GLU A 87 -10.49 16.27 12.13
C GLU A 87 -10.30 16.42 10.61
N GLU A 88 -9.13 16.01 10.12
CA GLU A 88 -8.74 16.08 8.71
C GLU A 88 -9.68 15.24 7.82
N ARG A 89 -10.30 14.18 8.38
CA ARG A 89 -11.30 13.37 7.66
C ARG A 89 -12.58 14.15 7.34
N PHE A 90 -12.91 15.18 8.12
CA PHE A 90 -14.01 16.11 7.85
C PHE A 90 -13.58 17.36 7.10
N ALA A 91 -12.33 17.79 7.27
CA ALA A 91 -11.79 18.98 6.60
C ALA A 91 -11.51 18.73 5.11
N LEU A 92 -11.10 17.51 4.75
CA LEU A 92 -10.86 17.15 3.36
C LEU A 92 -12.12 17.27 2.53
N ALA A 93 -11.99 17.91 1.37
CA ALA A 93 -13.03 17.97 0.35
C ALA A 93 -13.13 16.62 -0.39
N LEU A 94 -13.45 15.54 0.34
CA LEU A 94 -13.89 14.28 -0.26
C LEU A 94 -15.06 14.53 -1.21
N HIS A 95 -15.86 15.56 -0.92
CA HIS A 95 -16.85 16.15 -1.82
C HIS A 95 -17.46 17.41 -1.23
N ASP A 96 -18.28 18.10 -2.03
CA ASP A 96 -19.24 19.12 -1.56
C ASP A 96 -20.22 18.59 -0.49
N TRP A 97 -20.35 17.28 -0.33
CA TRP A 97 -21.26 16.69 0.67
C TRP A 97 -20.88 17.05 2.10
N LEU A 98 -19.59 17.21 2.40
CA LEU A 98 -19.14 17.61 3.73
C LEU A 98 -19.19 19.13 3.95
N ARG A 99 -19.57 19.92 2.93
CA ARG A 99 -19.69 21.39 3.04
C ARG A 99 -20.61 21.84 4.19
N PRO A 100 -21.77 21.22 4.46
CA PRO A 100 -22.61 21.61 5.60
C PRO A 100 -21.90 21.42 6.95
N ILE A 101 -21.12 20.34 7.11
CA ILE A 101 -20.30 20.13 8.30
C ILE A 101 -19.18 21.17 8.33
N ARG A 102 -18.41 21.36 7.26
CA ARG A 102 -17.34 22.37 7.22
C ARG A 102 -17.83 23.77 7.63
N ALA A 103 -18.99 24.20 7.16
CA ALA A 103 -19.59 25.49 7.50
C ALA A 103 -19.97 25.63 9.00
N ARG A 104 -20.31 24.52 9.66
CA ARG A 104 -20.75 24.48 11.06
C ARG A 104 -19.61 24.26 12.05
N PHE A 105 -18.42 23.92 11.56
CA PHE A 105 -17.22 23.73 12.36
C PHE A 105 -16.13 24.68 11.86
N PRO A 106 -16.19 25.98 12.23
CA PRO A 106 -15.23 26.98 11.74
C PRO A 106 -13.77 26.58 11.93
N LYS A 107 -13.45 25.83 12.99
CA LYS A 107 -12.09 25.31 13.22
C LYS A 107 -11.57 24.40 12.08
N LEU A 108 -12.45 23.70 11.38
CA LEU A 108 -12.08 22.83 10.26
C LEU A 108 -11.66 23.62 9.01
N THR A 109 -12.16 24.85 8.85
CA THR A 109 -11.93 25.70 7.67
C THR A 109 -11.22 27.02 7.99
N ALA A 110 -10.91 27.29 9.26
CA ALA A 110 -10.31 28.55 9.68
C ALA A 110 -8.86 28.71 9.19
N GLN A 111 -8.19 27.59 8.91
CA GLN A 111 -6.80 27.55 8.50
C GLN A 111 -6.58 26.40 7.53
N VAL A 112 -5.91 26.66 6.42
CA VAL A 112 -5.31 25.61 5.60
C VAL A 112 -4.29 24.84 6.44
N ARG A 113 -4.45 23.52 6.50
CA ARG A 113 -3.58 22.64 7.30
C ARG A 113 -3.02 21.49 6.46
N LEU A 114 -1.92 20.92 6.94
CA LEU A 114 -1.45 19.63 6.47
C LEU A 114 -2.43 18.55 6.95
N ALA A 115 -3.20 17.99 6.02
CA ALA A 115 -4.18 16.95 6.31
C ALA A 115 -3.50 15.59 6.53
N MET A 116 -2.54 15.25 5.67
CA MET A 116 -1.84 13.96 5.69
C MET A 116 -0.39 14.12 5.21
N GLY A 117 0.44 13.15 5.60
CA GLY A 117 1.89 13.21 5.42
C GLY A 117 2.58 13.98 6.58
N PRO A 118 3.87 14.34 6.41
CA PRO A 118 4.69 14.02 5.24
C PRO A 118 4.92 12.51 5.11
N MET A 119 4.94 12.01 3.88
CA MET A 119 5.39 10.66 3.55
C MET A 119 6.71 10.77 2.80
N ILE A 120 7.76 10.12 3.32
CA ILE A 120 9.07 10.03 2.67
C ILE A 120 9.05 8.85 1.69
N GLY A 121 9.38 9.08 0.43
CA GLY A 121 9.47 8.03 -0.57
C GLY A 121 10.46 8.37 -1.68
N ALA A 122 10.72 7.40 -2.57
CA ALA A 122 11.70 7.52 -3.65
C ALA A 122 13.02 8.15 -3.19
N VAL A 123 13.54 7.70 -2.04
CA VAL A 123 14.83 8.16 -1.53
C VAL A 123 15.93 7.43 -2.26
N GLY A 124 16.68 8.16 -3.08
CA GLY A 124 17.89 7.71 -3.72
C GLY A 124 19.15 8.20 -3.00
N PRO A 125 20.32 8.01 -3.60
CA PRO A 125 21.58 8.49 -3.04
C PRO A 125 21.72 10.00 -3.07
N ASN A 126 21.07 10.68 -4.01
CA ASN A 126 21.21 12.13 -4.21
C ASN A 126 19.88 12.88 -4.26
N ASP A 127 18.78 12.18 -4.01
CA ASP A 127 17.44 12.74 -4.05
C ASP A 127 16.50 12.08 -3.04
N ALA A 128 15.38 12.75 -2.79
CA ALA A 128 14.28 12.23 -2.00
C ALA A 128 12.97 12.92 -2.40
N ARG A 129 11.86 12.21 -2.29
CA ARG A 129 10.52 12.78 -2.48
C ARG A 129 9.76 12.82 -1.17
N VAL A 130 9.03 13.92 -0.97
CA VAL A 130 8.15 14.11 0.19
C VAL A 130 6.74 14.36 -0.31
N TRP A 131 5.84 13.43 -0.05
CA TRP A 131 4.42 13.55 -0.37
C TRP A 131 3.65 14.18 0.80
N VAL A 132 2.69 15.03 0.46
CA VAL A 132 1.79 15.70 1.41
C VAL A 132 0.37 15.79 0.84
N ARG A 133 -0.62 15.90 1.72
CA ARG A 133 -1.98 16.34 1.39
C ARG A 133 -2.40 17.48 2.30
N THR A 134 -3.01 18.52 1.76
CA THR A 134 -3.57 19.67 2.50
C THR A 134 -5.08 19.63 2.56
N THR A 135 -5.69 20.45 3.42
CA THR A 135 -7.16 20.57 3.51
C THR A 135 -7.75 21.34 2.32
N ASP A 136 -6.97 22.27 1.75
CA ASP A 136 -7.36 23.17 0.67
C ASP A 136 -6.15 23.47 -0.24
N ALA A 137 -6.41 24.13 -1.37
CA ALA A 137 -5.38 24.48 -2.33
C ALA A 137 -4.41 25.51 -1.75
N THR A 138 -3.13 25.18 -1.72
CA THR A 138 -2.06 26.05 -1.21
C THR A 138 -0.71 25.63 -1.78
N THR A 139 0.27 26.52 -1.64
CA THR A 139 1.68 26.22 -1.91
C THR A 139 2.33 25.65 -0.66
N VAL A 140 3.00 24.51 -0.82
CA VAL A 140 3.84 23.86 0.18
C VAL A 140 5.31 24.01 -0.22
N VAL A 141 6.18 24.22 0.76
CA VAL A 141 7.62 24.37 0.57
C VAL A 141 8.35 23.36 1.43
N LEU A 142 9.24 22.59 0.81
CA LEU A 142 10.11 21.62 1.48
C LEU A 142 11.41 22.31 1.82
N HIS A 143 11.78 22.26 3.10
CA HIS A 143 13.12 22.61 3.55
C HIS A 143 13.89 21.35 3.93
N ILE A 144 15.15 21.26 3.49
CA ILE A 144 16.12 20.25 3.89
C ILE A 144 17.26 20.95 4.64
N ASP A 145 17.52 20.55 5.89
CA ASP A 145 18.49 21.20 6.79
C ASP A 145 18.32 22.73 6.84
N GLY A 146 17.06 23.16 6.95
CA GLY A 146 16.66 24.57 7.05
C GLY A 146 16.66 25.33 5.71
N LYS A 147 17.21 24.76 4.63
CA LYS A 147 17.26 25.41 3.31
C LYS A 147 16.10 24.97 2.43
N VAL A 148 15.52 25.90 1.67
CA VAL A 148 14.49 25.58 0.67
C VAL A 148 15.08 24.61 -0.35
N ALA A 149 14.45 23.43 -0.50
CA ALA A 149 14.83 22.41 -1.47
C ALA A 149 13.90 22.44 -2.69
N SER A 150 12.59 22.58 -2.47
CA SER A 150 11.59 22.73 -3.54
C SER A 150 10.26 23.25 -3.00
N SER A 151 9.37 23.64 -3.90
CA SER A 151 7.98 23.96 -3.61
C SER A 151 7.04 23.27 -4.60
N ALA A 152 5.79 23.08 -4.19
CA ALA A 152 4.73 22.52 -5.02
C ALA A 152 3.38 23.09 -4.59
N SER A 153 2.38 23.09 -5.47
CA SER A 153 1.02 23.52 -5.14
C SER A 153 0.10 22.31 -5.07
N THR A 154 -0.81 22.33 -4.10
CA THR A 154 -1.90 21.38 -3.96
C THR A 154 -3.15 21.93 -4.65
N SER A 155 -3.97 21.06 -5.25
CA SER A 155 -5.19 21.48 -5.95
C SER A 155 -6.31 20.44 -5.83
N PRO A 156 -7.58 20.84 -6.02
CA PRO A 156 -8.71 19.90 -6.00
C PRO A 156 -8.58 18.76 -7.03
N GLU A 157 -8.03 19.04 -8.21
CA GLU A 157 -7.86 18.06 -9.29
C GLU A 157 -6.89 16.93 -8.89
N ALA A 158 -5.89 17.28 -8.08
CA ALA A 158 -4.89 16.37 -7.53
C ALA A 158 -5.28 15.79 -6.16
N ASP A 159 -6.54 15.91 -5.73
CA ASP A 159 -7.01 15.51 -4.39
C ASP A 159 -6.22 16.19 -3.25
N PHE A 160 -5.86 17.45 -3.49
CA PHE A 160 -5.04 18.31 -2.62
C PHE A 160 -3.68 17.70 -2.24
N THR A 161 -3.14 16.84 -3.11
CA THR A 161 -1.85 16.21 -2.91
C THR A 161 -0.75 16.92 -3.67
N ALA A 162 0.47 16.87 -3.12
CA ALA A 162 1.68 17.34 -3.78
C ALA A 162 2.85 16.42 -3.43
N VAL A 163 3.80 16.32 -4.37
CA VAL A 163 5.08 15.63 -4.15
C VAL A 163 6.19 16.65 -4.36
N LEU A 164 6.94 16.92 -3.30
CA LEU A 164 8.10 17.78 -3.30
C LEU A 164 9.35 16.94 -3.57
N HIS A 165 10.29 17.46 -4.35
CA HIS A 165 11.50 16.74 -4.76
C HIS A 165 12.73 17.50 -4.26
N ALA A 166 13.52 16.88 -3.40
CA ALA A 166 14.83 17.38 -3.00
C ALA A 166 15.89 16.68 -3.85
N THR A 167 16.81 17.45 -4.44
CA THR A 167 17.91 16.95 -5.27
C THR A 167 19.24 17.49 -4.75
N GLY A 168 20.36 16.95 -5.26
CA GLY A 168 21.69 17.39 -4.85
C GLY A 168 22.04 17.00 -3.41
N LEU A 169 21.40 15.95 -2.89
CA LEU A 169 21.71 15.40 -1.58
C LEU A 169 22.99 14.57 -1.63
N GLU A 170 23.62 14.38 -0.48
CA GLU A 170 24.78 13.51 -0.30
C GLU A 170 24.31 12.08 0.03
N PRO A 171 24.96 11.03 -0.50
CA PRO A 171 24.61 9.65 -0.19
C PRO A 171 24.88 9.27 1.26
N ASP A 172 24.11 8.31 1.79
CA ASP A 172 24.21 7.78 3.16
C ASP A 172 24.25 8.85 4.26
N ARG A 173 23.54 9.96 4.06
CA ARG A 173 23.47 11.07 5.01
C ARG A 173 22.07 11.23 5.57
N ARG A 174 21.99 11.47 6.88
CA ARG A 174 20.73 11.84 7.55
C ARG A 174 20.46 13.32 7.34
N TYR A 175 19.25 13.63 6.91
CA TYR A 175 18.73 14.98 6.71
C TYR A 175 17.54 15.26 7.62
N SER A 176 17.46 16.50 8.10
CA SER A 176 16.21 17.04 8.66
C SER A 176 15.36 17.59 7.52
N ALA A 177 14.05 17.36 7.60
CA ALA A 177 13.10 17.81 6.58
C ALA A 177 11.91 18.49 7.26
N SER A 178 11.49 19.64 6.74
CA SER A 178 10.31 20.34 7.23
C SER A 178 9.43 20.84 6.08
N ILE A 179 8.12 20.75 6.29
CA ILE A 179 7.12 21.26 5.36
C ILE A 179 6.64 22.60 5.89
N TRP A 180 6.71 23.61 5.05
CA TRP A 180 6.24 24.95 5.30
C TRP A 180 5.05 25.24 4.39
N MET A 181 4.08 25.99 4.91
CA MET A 181 2.92 26.42 4.12
C MET A 181 2.41 27.78 4.59
N GLU A 182 1.82 28.50 3.65
CA GLU A 182 0.98 29.65 3.95
C GLU A 182 -0.44 29.19 4.31
N SER A 183 -1.03 29.87 5.29
CA SER A 183 -2.44 29.70 5.65
C SER A 183 -3.09 31.07 5.74
N ASP A 184 -4.03 31.35 4.84
CA ASP A 184 -5.02 32.41 4.93
C ASP A 184 -4.42 33.80 5.28
N GLY A 185 -3.44 34.25 4.50
CA GLY A 185 -2.80 35.56 4.66
C GLY A 185 -1.76 35.62 5.79
N ARG A 186 -1.44 34.50 6.43
CA ARG A 186 -0.34 34.38 7.40
C ARG A 186 0.97 34.03 6.69
N LYS A 187 2.08 34.50 7.28
CA LYS A 187 3.42 34.15 6.83
C LYS A 187 3.61 32.62 6.83
N PRO A 188 4.39 32.06 5.88
CA PRO A 188 4.73 30.66 5.89
C PRO A 188 5.26 30.20 7.25
N SER A 189 4.74 29.09 7.77
CA SER A 189 5.20 28.48 9.02
C SER A 189 5.37 26.97 8.88
N VAL A 190 6.14 26.37 9.79
CA VAL A 190 6.38 24.93 9.82
C VAL A 190 5.07 24.20 10.13
N ALA A 191 4.57 23.43 9.18
CA ALA A 191 3.42 22.56 9.35
C ALA A 191 3.78 21.16 9.87
N SER A 192 4.96 20.66 9.51
CA SER A 192 5.47 19.37 10.00
C SER A 192 6.98 19.30 9.89
N THR A 193 7.59 18.52 10.79
CA THR A 193 9.00 18.11 10.73
C THR A 193 9.11 16.60 10.53
N SER A 194 10.25 16.18 9.99
CA SER A 194 10.59 14.79 9.65
C SER A 194 12.11 14.66 9.53
N SER A 195 12.60 13.43 9.40
CA SER A 195 13.98 13.17 9.01
C SER A 195 14.07 11.88 8.21
N PHE A 196 15.05 11.79 7.34
CA PHE A 196 15.32 10.57 6.57
C PHE A 196 16.82 10.43 6.32
N ARG A 197 17.26 9.24 5.90
CA ARG A 197 18.62 8.98 5.44
C ARG A 197 18.59 8.67 3.96
N THR A 198 19.42 9.33 3.16
CA THR A 198 19.59 9.02 1.74
C THR A 198 20.17 7.63 1.55
N ALA A 199 19.88 7.03 0.40
CA ALA A 199 20.44 5.72 0.09
C ALA A 199 21.98 5.81 0.02
N PRO A 200 22.70 4.72 0.32
CA PRO A 200 24.12 4.63 -0.03
C PRO A 200 24.28 4.73 -1.56
N ALA A 201 25.41 5.28 -2.00
CA ALA A 201 25.74 5.33 -3.42
C ALA A 201 25.68 3.94 -4.06
N ALA A 202 25.23 3.86 -5.31
CA ALA A 202 25.09 2.59 -6.01
C ALA A 202 26.43 1.82 -6.04
N GLY A 203 26.39 0.53 -5.71
CA GLY A 203 27.57 -0.32 -5.58
C GLY A 203 28.31 -0.23 -4.24
N THR A 204 27.95 0.71 -3.36
CA THR A 204 28.55 0.78 -2.01
C THR A 204 28.02 -0.35 -1.12
N PRO A 205 28.88 -1.20 -0.54
CA PRO A 205 28.44 -2.23 0.39
C PRO A 205 28.03 -1.56 1.70
N ARG A 206 26.74 -1.61 2.04
CA ARG A 206 26.19 -1.09 3.28
C ARG A 206 25.20 -2.08 3.84
N THR A 207 25.35 -2.43 5.12
CA THR A 207 24.32 -3.19 5.83
C THR A 207 23.12 -2.31 6.11
N PHE A 208 21.93 -2.81 5.77
CA PHE A 208 20.66 -2.13 6.02
C PHE A 208 19.53 -3.12 6.27
N THR A 209 18.44 -2.62 6.84
CA THR A 209 17.25 -3.40 7.16
C THR A 209 16.04 -2.89 6.38
N LEU A 210 15.31 -3.81 5.78
CA LEU A 210 14.08 -3.58 5.03
C LEU A 210 12.91 -4.21 5.79
N ALA A 211 11.86 -3.44 6.10
CA ALA A 211 10.57 -3.98 6.46
C ALA A 211 9.69 -4.12 5.21
N PHE A 212 8.91 -5.20 5.08
CA PHE A 212 7.97 -5.34 3.98
C PHE A 212 6.70 -6.09 4.35
N GLY A 213 5.63 -5.85 3.59
CA GLY A 213 4.45 -6.69 3.61
C GLY A 213 3.32 -6.17 2.73
N GLY A 214 2.25 -6.95 2.65
CA GLY A 214 0.96 -6.55 2.08
C GLY A 214 -0.21 -6.92 2.98
N GLY A 215 -1.43 -6.80 2.45
CA GLY A 215 -2.64 -7.12 3.19
C GLY A 215 -2.89 -6.14 4.33
N ALA A 216 -2.90 -4.84 4.03
CA ALA A 216 -3.07 -3.76 4.99
C ALA A 216 -4.54 -3.30 5.11
N GLY A 217 -5.45 -4.26 5.29
CA GLY A 217 -6.88 -3.96 5.47
C GLY A 217 -7.14 -3.16 6.73
N PHE A 218 -7.69 -1.94 6.61
CA PHE A 218 -7.96 -1.07 7.76
C PHE A 218 -8.81 -1.78 8.81
N THR A 219 -8.21 -1.98 9.97
CA THR A 219 -8.71 -2.80 11.06
C THR A 219 -8.21 -2.16 12.36
N PRO A 220 -9.04 -1.37 13.05
CA PRO A 220 -8.60 -0.53 14.18
C PRO A 220 -7.75 -1.27 15.21
N GLN A 221 -8.13 -2.50 15.57
CA GLN A 221 -7.41 -3.30 16.56
C GLN A 221 -5.98 -3.71 16.14
N PHE A 222 -5.67 -3.66 14.84
CA PHE A 222 -4.37 -4.01 14.29
C PHE A 222 -3.60 -2.81 13.73
N GLU A 223 -4.14 -1.58 13.79
CA GLU A 223 -3.44 -0.39 13.31
C GLU A 223 -2.13 -0.09 14.06
N ARG A 224 -1.99 -0.61 15.29
CA ARG A 224 -0.71 -0.60 16.02
C ARG A 224 0.42 -1.39 15.33
N MET A 225 0.14 -2.15 14.27
CA MET A 225 1.15 -2.79 13.42
C MET A 225 2.18 -1.77 12.91
N TRP A 226 1.75 -0.56 12.55
CA TRP A 226 2.68 0.44 12.02
C TRP A 226 3.69 0.92 13.07
N ASP A 227 3.28 1.00 14.34
CA ASP A 227 4.22 1.26 15.44
C ASP A 227 5.17 0.08 15.67
N SER A 228 4.68 -1.17 15.52
CA SER A 228 5.53 -2.37 15.59
C SER A 228 6.58 -2.43 14.49
N VAL A 229 6.24 -2.03 13.26
CA VAL A 229 7.21 -1.87 12.17
C VAL A 229 8.20 -0.75 12.50
N GLY A 230 7.72 0.39 13.03
CA GLY A 230 8.59 1.50 13.44
C GLY A 230 9.59 1.11 14.53
N ALA A 231 9.19 0.24 15.47
CA ALA A 231 10.03 -0.22 16.57
C ALA A 231 11.25 -1.03 16.11
N THR A 232 11.20 -1.66 14.92
CA THR A 232 12.37 -2.35 14.34
C THR A 232 13.34 -1.41 13.63
N GLN A 233 13.03 -0.11 13.58
CA GLN A 233 13.86 0.95 12.95
C GLN A 233 14.36 0.59 11.54
N PRO A 234 13.49 0.18 10.61
CA PRO A 234 13.93 -0.19 9.27
C PRO A 234 14.46 1.01 8.49
N ASP A 235 15.47 0.78 7.65
CA ASP A 235 15.99 1.78 6.72
C ASP A 235 15.03 2.01 5.54
N LEU A 236 14.23 0.99 5.20
CA LEU A 236 13.28 0.97 4.09
C LEU A 236 11.97 0.29 4.48
N LEU A 237 10.87 0.74 3.89
CA LEU A 237 9.57 0.05 3.90
C LEU A 237 9.10 -0.26 2.47
N LEU A 238 8.85 -1.53 2.17
CA LEU A 238 8.16 -1.95 0.95
C LEU A 238 6.70 -2.33 1.25
N LEU A 239 5.77 -1.63 0.61
CA LEU A 239 4.35 -1.96 0.64
C LEU A 239 3.98 -2.69 -0.66
N MET A 240 3.68 -3.98 -0.52
CA MET A 240 3.63 -4.94 -1.63
C MET A 240 2.24 -5.12 -2.23
N GLY A 241 1.35 -4.14 -2.04
CA GLY A 241 -0.03 -4.20 -2.50
C GLY A 241 -1.01 -4.60 -1.40
N ASP A 242 -2.31 -4.50 -1.72
CA ASP A 242 -3.38 -4.50 -0.74
C ASP A 242 -3.16 -3.43 0.34
N ASN A 243 -2.64 -2.27 -0.09
CA ASN A 243 -2.31 -1.16 0.81
C ASN A 243 -3.59 -0.53 1.37
N VAL A 244 -4.65 -0.58 0.56
CA VAL A 244 -6.03 -0.29 0.90
C VAL A 244 -6.97 -1.29 0.21
N TYR A 245 -8.16 -1.51 0.79
CA TYR A 245 -9.13 -2.47 0.24
C TYR A 245 -10.30 -1.78 -0.45
N ILE A 246 -10.12 -1.40 -1.72
CA ILE A 246 -11.08 -0.57 -2.47
C ILE A 246 -12.17 -1.43 -3.12
N ASP A 247 -11.85 -2.46 -3.91
CA ASP A 247 -12.83 -3.32 -4.62
C ASP A 247 -13.86 -2.59 -5.52
N HIS A 248 -13.67 -1.29 -5.76
CA HIS A 248 -14.65 -0.44 -6.43
C HIS A 248 -13.95 0.47 -7.46
N PRO A 249 -13.32 -0.10 -8.50
CA PRO A 249 -12.46 0.66 -9.43
C PRO A 249 -13.22 1.73 -10.24
N LYS A 250 -14.56 1.62 -10.31
CA LYS A 250 -15.43 2.60 -10.99
C LYS A 250 -15.83 3.79 -10.10
N HIS A 251 -15.42 3.81 -8.83
CA HIS A 251 -15.85 4.82 -7.86
C HIS A 251 -14.64 5.55 -7.23
N PRO A 252 -14.12 6.62 -7.86
CA PRO A 252 -12.99 7.39 -7.34
C PRO A 252 -13.18 7.91 -5.90
N ASP A 253 -14.41 8.30 -5.52
CA ASP A 253 -14.69 8.76 -4.16
C ASP A 253 -14.50 7.65 -3.12
N VAL A 254 -14.83 6.40 -3.47
CA VAL A 254 -14.60 5.23 -2.60
C VAL A 254 -13.11 4.92 -2.50
N GLN A 255 -12.35 5.11 -3.59
CA GLN A 255 -10.90 4.97 -3.61
C GLN A 255 -10.25 6.01 -2.67
N ARG A 256 -10.60 7.29 -2.85
CA ARG A 256 -10.10 8.40 -2.02
C ARG A 256 -10.45 8.19 -0.56
N PHE A 257 -11.68 7.81 -0.22
CA PHE A 257 -12.05 7.47 1.17
C PHE A 257 -11.15 6.40 1.78
N CYS A 258 -10.84 5.33 1.05
CA CYS A 258 -9.98 4.27 1.56
C CYS A 258 -8.56 4.77 1.83
N TYR A 259 -7.99 5.57 0.92
CA TYR A 259 -6.69 6.20 1.10
C TYR A 259 -6.69 7.20 2.25
N HIS A 260 -7.71 8.06 2.34
CA HIS A 260 -7.86 9.04 3.40
C HIS A 260 -7.94 8.36 4.76
N ARG A 261 -8.70 7.26 4.88
CA ARG A 261 -8.77 6.47 6.11
C ARG A 261 -7.42 5.89 6.52
N ARG A 262 -6.67 5.31 5.57
CA ARG A 262 -5.33 4.76 5.81
C ARG A 262 -4.33 5.85 6.20
N GLN A 263 -4.28 6.93 5.44
CA GLN A 263 -3.31 8.01 5.60
C GLN A 263 -3.64 8.96 6.76
N SER A 264 -4.87 8.96 7.29
CA SER A 264 -5.20 9.63 8.54
C SER A 264 -4.80 8.84 9.79
N SER A 265 -4.42 7.56 9.65
CA SER A 265 -4.02 6.72 10.79
C SER A 265 -2.76 7.27 11.46
N GLY A 266 -2.84 7.59 12.74
CA GLY A 266 -1.72 8.17 13.51
C GLY A 266 -0.45 7.31 13.48
N PRO A 267 -0.52 6.01 13.82
CA PRO A 267 0.61 5.08 13.70
C PRO A 267 1.20 5.04 12.28
N TYR A 268 0.35 5.01 11.25
CA TYR A 268 0.80 5.00 9.85
C TYR A 268 1.55 6.28 9.48
N ARG A 269 0.99 7.46 9.82
CA ARG A 269 1.62 8.77 9.56
C ARG A 269 2.98 8.88 10.24
N ARG A 270 3.09 8.44 11.50
CA ARG A 270 4.35 8.48 12.26
C ARG A 270 5.46 7.65 11.61
N LEU A 271 5.13 6.45 11.13
CA LEU A 271 6.08 5.58 10.45
C LEU A 271 6.56 6.21 9.13
N LEU A 272 5.63 6.61 8.28
CA LEU A 272 5.94 7.08 6.92
C LEU A 272 6.60 8.46 6.87
N SER A 273 6.54 9.24 7.95
CA SER A 273 7.25 10.52 8.05
C SER A 273 8.75 10.37 8.30
N HIS A 274 9.25 9.16 8.58
CA HIS A 274 10.67 8.94 8.86
C HIS A 274 11.29 7.72 8.16
N VAL A 275 10.47 6.79 7.67
CA VAL A 275 10.94 5.60 6.95
C VAL A 275 10.68 5.76 5.46
N PRO A 276 11.73 5.79 4.61
CA PRO A 276 11.59 5.77 3.16
C PRO A 276 10.69 4.63 2.70
N THR A 277 9.59 4.98 2.04
CA THR A 277 8.54 4.03 1.66
C THR A 277 8.43 3.93 0.14
N PHE A 278 8.38 2.70 -0.36
CA PHE A 278 8.16 2.38 -1.77
C PHE A 278 6.98 1.42 -1.88
N SER A 279 6.09 1.66 -2.85
CA SER A 279 4.83 0.93 -2.96
C SER A 279 4.54 0.44 -4.36
N ILE A 280 3.89 -0.72 -4.46
CA ILE A 280 3.17 -1.22 -5.62
C ILE A 280 1.73 -1.55 -5.20
N TRP A 281 0.83 -1.74 -6.15
CA TRP A 281 -0.52 -2.25 -5.86
C TRP A 281 -0.63 -3.77 -5.96
N ASP A 282 -1.69 -4.29 -5.35
CA ASP A 282 -2.28 -5.58 -5.74
C ASP A 282 -3.74 -5.38 -6.21
N ASP A 283 -4.53 -6.44 -6.28
CA ASP A 283 -5.88 -6.44 -6.81
C ASP A 283 -6.85 -5.52 -6.05
N HIS A 284 -6.73 -5.41 -4.73
CA HIS A 284 -7.66 -4.59 -3.95
C HIS A 284 -7.39 -3.08 -4.04
N ASP A 285 -6.20 -2.64 -4.46
CA ASP A 285 -5.95 -1.24 -4.83
C ASP A 285 -6.34 -0.97 -6.29
N PHE A 286 -6.06 -1.92 -7.19
CA PHE A 286 -6.21 -1.74 -8.64
C PHE A 286 -7.64 -2.01 -9.16
N GLY A 287 -8.32 -3.02 -8.63
CA GLY A 287 -9.57 -3.51 -9.19
C GLY A 287 -10.43 -4.18 -8.13
N THR A 288 -10.77 -5.44 -8.36
CA THR A 288 -11.48 -6.32 -7.43
C THR A 288 -10.64 -7.57 -7.19
N ASN A 289 -11.00 -8.37 -6.19
CA ASN A 289 -10.36 -9.67 -5.92
C ASN A 289 -9.97 -10.46 -7.20
N ASP A 290 -8.70 -10.88 -7.28
CA ASP A 290 -8.06 -11.64 -8.36
C ASP A 290 -8.20 -11.00 -9.77
N CYS A 291 -8.37 -9.67 -9.85
CA CYS A 291 -8.62 -9.00 -11.11
C CYS A 291 -7.46 -9.09 -12.11
N GLN A 292 -7.82 -8.95 -13.38
CA GLN A 292 -6.92 -8.94 -14.53
C GLN A 292 -7.17 -7.65 -15.32
N GLY A 293 -6.16 -6.78 -15.43
CA GLY A 293 -6.29 -5.50 -16.13
C GLY A 293 -6.31 -5.61 -17.65
N GLY A 294 -5.83 -6.72 -18.21
CA GLY A 294 -5.77 -6.95 -19.65
C GLY A 294 -4.72 -6.09 -20.39
N PRO A 295 -4.43 -6.42 -21.65
CA PRO A 295 -3.33 -5.82 -22.40
C PRO A 295 -3.58 -4.35 -22.79
N ASP A 296 -4.86 -3.99 -22.99
CA ASP A 296 -5.25 -2.66 -23.44
C ASP A 296 -5.07 -1.62 -22.35
N VAL A 297 -4.44 -0.50 -22.68
CA VAL A 297 -4.08 0.54 -21.71
C VAL A 297 -5.32 1.17 -21.06
N ASP A 298 -6.32 1.52 -21.87
CA ASP A 298 -7.53 2.23 -21.43
C ASP A 298 -8.77 1.33 -21.36
N LYS A 299 -8.60 0.00 -21.41
CA LYS A 299 -9.67 -0.96 -21.18
C LYS A 299 -9.31 -1.94 -20.05
N PRO A 300 -10.21 -2.13 -19.08
CA PRO A 300 -11.47 -1.40 -18.89
C PRO A 300 -11.26 0.10 -18.58
N ALA A 301 -12.26 0.93 -18.89
CA ALA A 301 -12.19 2.39 -18.83
C ALA A 301 -11.79 2.97 -17.44
N TRP A 302 -11.89 2.17 -16.39
CA TRP A 302 -11.50 2.56 -15.03
C TRP A 302 -9.99 2.43 -14.75
N LYS A 303 -9.18 1.77 -15.60
CA LYS A 303 -7.73 1.59 -15.37
C LYS A 303 -7.00 2.91 -15.19
N ARG A 304 -7.26 3.86 -16.10
CA ARG A 304 -6.62 5.18 -16.08
C ARG A 304 -7.04 6.01 -14.87
N PRO A 305 -8.34 6.13 -14.54
CA PRO A 305 -8.77 6.73 -13.27
C PRO A 305 -8.11 6.13 -12.03
N VAL A 306 -8.08 4.79 -11.90
CA VAL A 306 -7.44 4.10 -10.76
C VAL A 306 -5.95 4.45 -10.69
N TRP A 307 -5.24 4.40 -11.82
CA TRP A 307 -3.83 4.78 -11.88
C TRP A 307 -3.58 6.23 -11.43
N ASN A 308 -4.47 7.16 -11.80
CA ASN A 308 -4.36 8.53 -11.35
C ASN A 308 -4.58 8.67 -9.83
N VAL A 309 -5.56 7.97 -9.27
CA VAL A 309 -5.77 7.98 -7.80
C VAL A 309 -4.60 7.32 -7.07
N PHE A 310 -4.03 6.22 -7.59
CA PHE A 310 -2.84 5.61 -7.00
C PHE A 310 -1.66 6.60 -6.97
N LYS A 311 -1.37 7.29 -8.08
CA LYS A 311 -0.31 8.32 -8.15
C LYS A 311 -0.50 9.47 -7.15
N GLN A 312 -1.74 9.84 -6.86
CA GLN A 312 -2.05 10.86 -5.87
C GLN A 312 -1.69 10.43 -4.45
N ASN A 313 -1.40 9.15 -4.19
CA ASN A 313 -1.27 8.62 -2.82
C ASN A 313 0.10 8.03 -2.49
N TRP A 314 1.06 8.13 -3.41
CA TRP A 314 2.41 7.57 -3.24
C TRP A 314 3.48 8.51 -3.76
N ALA A 315 4.68 8.43 -3.16
CA ALA A 315 5.88 9.14 -3.59
C ALA A 315 6.84 8.22 -4.35
N ASN A 316 6.34 7.39 -5.28
CA ASN A 316 7.16 6.43 -6.00
C ASN A 316 8.14 7.12 -6.99
N PRO A 317 9.28 6.48 -7.36
CA PRO A 317 10.24 7.05 -8.31
C PRO A 317 9.64 7.29 -9.70
N SER A 318 8.84 6.34 -10.17
CA SER A 318 8.10 6.41 -11.42
C SER A 318 6.82 5.57 -11.35
N TYR A 319 6.03 5.64 -12.41
CA TYR A 319 4.74 4.96 -12.51
C TYR A 319 4.66 4.23 -13.85
N GLY A 320 5.34 3.08 -13.90
CA GLY A 320 5.50 2.29 -15.11
C GLY A 320 6.27 3.04 -16.19
N GLY A 321 5.90 2.83 -17.45
CA GLY A 321 6.46 3.54 -18.59
C GLY A 321 5.79 4.89 -18.88
N GLY A 322 5.21 5.53 -17.86
CA GLY A 322 4.53 6.84 -17.96
C GLY A 322 3.13 6.75 -18.58
N ALA A 323 2.61 7.88 -19.06
CA ALA A 323 1.24 7.95 -19.59
C ALA A 323 1.00 7.01 -20.79
N ALA A 324 2.01 6.76 -21.62
CA ALA A 324 1.90 5.82 -22.74
C ALA A 324 1.81 4.34 -22.28
N ARG A 325 2.38 4.02 -21.12
CA ARG A 325 2.45 2.67 -20.56
C ARG A 325 2.22 2.74 -19.05
N PRO A 326 0.99 3.02 -18.59
CA PRO A 326 0.71 3.22 -17.18
C PRO A 326 0.92 1.93 -16.39
N GLY A 327 1.28 2.10 -15.13
CA GLY A 327 1.33 1.06 -14.12
C GLY A 327 2.09 1.55 -12.89
N CYS A 328 2.48 0.63 -12.02
CA CYS A 328 3.24 0.97 -10.82
C CYS A 328 4.63 0.29 -10.75
N TRP A 329 5.15 -0.25 -11.85
CA TRP A 329 6.48 -0.87 -11.85
C TRP A 329 7.60 0.16 -11.97
N TYR A 330 8.73 -0.11 -11.31
CA TYR A 330 9.95 0.70 -11.34
C TYR A 330 11.12 -0.05 -10.71
N ARG A 331 12.34 0.48 -10.87
CA ARG A 331 13.55 0.00 -10.17
C ARG A 331 14.09 1.10 -9.28
N PHE A 332 14.67 0.72 -8.15
CA PHE A 332 15.56 1.59 -7.37
C PHE A 332 16.73 0.77 -6.81
N THR A 333 17.79 1.47 -6.41
CA THR A 333 19.01 0.88 -5.86
C THR A 333 19.25 1.41 -4.46
N TRP A 334 19.64 0.54 -3.53
CA TRP A 334 20.07 0.92 -2.19
C TRP A 334 21.46 0.32 -1.91
N GLY A 335 22.50 1.12 -2.09
CA GLY A 335 23.88 0.63 -2.04
C GLY A 335 24.12 -0.49 -3.06
N SER A 336 24.35 -1.70 -2.57
CA SER A 336 24.68 -2.90 -3.35
C SER A 336 23.48 -3.81 -3.64
N VAL A 337 22.25 -3.28 -3.55
CA VAL A 337 21.01 -4.05 -3.74
C VAL A 337 20.11 -3.33 -4.72
N ASP A 338 19.68 -4.03 -5.78
CA ASP A 338 18.68 -3.55 -6.72
C ASP A 338 17.30 -4.15 -6.43
N PHE A 339 16.28 -3.30 -6.40
CA PHE A 339 14.88 -3.70 -6.18
C PHE A 339 14.06 -3.48 -7.44
N PHE A 340 13.47 -4.55 -7.95
CA PHE A 340 12.63 -4.55 -9.15
C PHE A 340 11.17 -4.65 -8.71
N MET A 341 10.51 -3.50 -8.58
CA MET A 341 9.12 -3.40 -8.14
C MET A 341 8.20 -3.71 -9.32
N LEU A 342 7.46 -4.82 -9.25
CA LEU A 342 6.63 -5.31 -10.34
C LEU A 342 5.16 -4.96 -10.15
N ASP A 343 4.54 -4.46 -11.19
CA ASP A 343 3.09 -4.40 -11.33
C ASP A 343 2.57 -5.77 -11.78
N GLY A 344 1.78 -6.42 -10.92
CA GLY A 344 1.20 -7.72 -11.21
C GLY A 344 -0.23 -7.66 -11.74
N ARG A 345 -0.84 -6.48 -11.99
CA ARG A 345 -2.28 -6.38 -12.25
C ARG A 345 -2.63 -5.68 -13.56
N THR A 346 -1.89 -4.63 -13.93
CA THR A 346 -2.28 -3.75 -15.04
C THR A 346 -2.40 -4.46 -16.37
N TYR A 347 -1.39 -5.25 -16.74
CA TYR A 347 -1.32 -5.91 -18.05
C TYR A 347 -1.54 -7.41 -17.97
N ARG A 348 -1.87 -7.92 -16.77
CA ARG A 348 -2.18 -9.32 -16.53
C ARG A 348 -3.36 -9.74 -17.41
N THR A 349 -3.19 -10.81 -18.18
CA THR A 349 -4.26 -11.43 -18.97
C THR A 349 -4.97 -12.51 -18.16
N LYS A 350 -6.15 -12.95 -18.59
CA LYS A 350 -6.83 -14.10 -17.97
C LYS A 350 -5.97 -15.37 -18.05
N PRO A 351 -5.73 -16.07 -16.92
CA PRO A 351 -4.91 -17.29 -16.93
C PRO A 351 -5.64 -18.42 -17.65
N ARG A 352 -4.91 -19.18 -18.48
CA ARG A 352 -5.46 -20.28 -19.28
C ARG A 352 -5.08 -21.66 -18.72
N LYS A 353 -5.70 -22.73 -19.24
CA LYS A 353 -5.38 -24.11 -18.83
C LYS A 353 -4.04 -24.59 -19.37
N ASP A 354 -3.70 -24.19 -20.58
CA ASP A 354 -2.44 -24.45 -21.27
C ASP A 354 -1.26 -23.60 -20.74
N GLY A 355 -1.48 -22.75 -19.73
CA GLY A 355 -0.45 -21.85 -19.19
C GLY A 355 -0.13 -20.65 -20.07
N VAL A 356 -0.81 -20.50 -21.22
CA VAL A 356 -0.64 -19.35 -22.12
C VAL A 356 -1.28 -18.12 -21.48
N GLY A 357 -0.54 -17.02 -21.42
CA GLY A 357 -0.97 -15.77 -20.81
C GLY A 357 0.23 -14.97 -20.33
N THR A 358 -0.02 -13.80 -19.79
CA THR A 358 1.02 -12.96 -19.21
C THR A 358 0.63 -12.35 -17.88
N MET A 359 1.57 -12.33 -16.94
CA MET A 359 1.50 -11.65 -15.65
C MET A 359 1.86 -10.17 -15.81
N LEU A 360 3.01 -9.88 -16.44
CA LEU A 360 3.57 -8.52 -16.51
C LEU A 360 3.18 -7.76 -17.78
N GLY A 361 2.74 -8.46 -18.83
CA GLY A 361 2.61 -7.90 -20.16
C GLY A 361 3.96 -7.72 -20.86
N PRO A 362 3.94 -7.45 -22.18
CA PRO A 362 5.15 -7.45 -23.00
C PRO A 362 6.13 -6.32 -22.62
N HIS A 363 5.62 -5.13 -22.32
CA HIS A 363 6.46 -3.96 -22.05
C HIS A 363 7.22 -4.05 -20.72
N GLN A 364 6.53 -4.42 -19.64
CA GLN A 364 7.17 -4.56 -18.33
C GLN A 364 8.09 -5.78 -18.30
N LYS A 365 7.75 -6.89 -18.98
CA LYS A 365 8.65 -8.04 -19.09
C LYS A 365 9.93 -7.70 -19.84
N ALA A 366 9.84 -6.95 -20.95
CA ALA A 366 11.02 -6.48 -21.69
C ALA A 366 11.87 -5.54 -20.83
N TRP A 367 11.24 -4.58 -20.15
CA TRP A 367 11.89 -3.69 -19.20
C TRP A 367 12.61 -4.46 -18.08
N LEU A 368 11.96 -5.46 -17.47
CA LEU A 368 12.54 -6.26 -16.40
C LEU A 368 13.82 -6.98 -16.87
N LYS A 369 13.78 -7.60 -18.05
CA LYS A 369 14.94 -8.27 -18.64
C LYS A 369 16.09 -7.29 -18.90
N GLN A 370 15.79 -6.09 -19.40
CA GLN A 370 16.78 -5.05 -19.66
C GLN A 370 17.43 -4.55 -18.37
N GLU A 371 16.63 -4.21 -17.36
CA GLU A 371 17.16 -3.73 -16.07
C GLU A 371 17.97 -4.81 -15.34
N LEU A 372 17.55 -6.08 -15.43
CA LEU A 372 18.29 -7.20 -14.84
C LEU A 372 19.67 -7.40 -15.49
N LEU A 373 19.79 -7.22 -16.81
CA LEU A 373 21.07 -7.25 -17.52
C LEU A 373 21.96 -6.05 -17.16
N ALA A 374 21.35 -4.88 -16.97
CA ALA A 374 22.05 -3.65 -16.63
C ALA A 374 22.59 -3.68 -15.18
N SER A 375 21.89 -4.36 -14.27
CA SER A 375 22.24 -4.44 -12.85
C SER A 375 23.62 -5.07 -12.63
N LYS A 376 24.44 -4.36 -11.84
CA LYS A 376 25.74 -4.84 -11.34
C LYS A 376 25.74 -5.13 -9.84
N SER A 377 24.57 -4.99 -9.20
CA SER A 377 24.43 -5.18 -7.76
C SER A 377 24.62 -6.65 -7.37
N PRO A 378 25.37 -6.93 -6.29
CA PRO A 378 25.50 -8.26 -5.71
C PRO A 378 24.15 -8.92 -5.40
N PHE A 379 23.15 -8.16 -4.93
CA PHE A 379 21.80 -8.67 -4.73
C PHE A 379 20.80 -7.99 -5.66
N LYS A 380 19.84 -8.77 -6.15
CA LYS A 380 18.73 -8.35 -7.00
C LYS A 380 17.44 -8.91 -6.42
N VAL A 381 16.49 -8.05 -6.09
CA VAL A 381 15.25 -8.42 -5.42
C VAL A 381 14.08 -8.24 -6.38
N LEU A 382 13.43 -9.35 -6.77
CA LEU A 382 12.21 -9.31 -7.58
C LEU A 382 11.00 -9.19 -6.67
N CYS A 383 10.38 -8.01 -6.66
CA CYS A 383 9.26 -7.67 -5.78
C CYS A 383 7.94 -7.81 -6.54
N SER A 384 7.14 -8.84 -6.23
CA SER A 384 5.84 -9.12 -6.88
C SER A 384 4.69 -8.99 -5.87
N PRO A 385 3.51 -8.48 -6.25
CA PRO A 385 2.40 -8.40 -5.30
C PRO A 385 1.87 -9.78 -4.90
N VAL A 386 2.01 -10.77 -5.79
CA VAL A 386 1.57 -12.16 -5.58
C VAL A 386 2.74 -13.14 -5.51
N PRO A 387 2.60 -14.30 -4.84
CA PRO A 387 3.68 -15.27 -4.70
C PRO A 387 4.17 -15.88 -6.02
N TRP A 388 5.48 -16.06 -6.11
CA TRP A 388 6.15 -16.82 -7.17
C TRP A 388 6.04 -18.32 -6.96
N ALA A 389 6.08 -18.77 -5.71
CA ALA A 389 6.11 -20.18 -5.37
C ALA A 389 4.83 -20.92 -5.73
N ALA A 390 5.03 -22.16 -6.16
CA ALA A 390 3.96 -23.03 -6.59
C ALA A 390 3.16 -23.61 -5.42
N GLY A 391 1.85 -23.77 -5.61
CA GLY A 391 0.92 -24.28 -4.62
C GLY A 391 0.54 -23.29 -3.53
N THR A 392 1.04 -22.05 -3.57
CA THR A 392 0.82 -21.02 -2.53
C THR A 392 -0.65 -20.63 -2.34
N LYS A 393 -1.48 -20.74 -3.37
CA LYS A 393 -2.91 -20.38 -3.32
C LYS A 393 -3.82 -21.54 -3.73
N GLY A 394 -3.53 -22.77 -3.27
CA GLY A 394 -4.46 -23.91 -3.30
C GLY A 394 -5.27 -24.08 -4.58
N GLY A 395 -4.61 -24.33 -5.71
CA GLY A 395 -5.25 -24.52 -7.02
C GLY A 395 -5.74 -23.25 -7.73
N SER A 396 -5.64 -22.07 -7.08
CA SER A 396 -5.88 -20.79 -7.73
C SER A 396 -4.81 -20.47 -8.78
N LYS A 397 -5.24 -19.75 -9.82
CA LYS A 397 -4.39 -19.25 -10.89
C LYS A 397 -4.11 -17.75 -10.77
N ASP A 398 -4.38 -17.17 -9.61
CA ASP A 398 -4.13 -15.76 -9.35
C ASP A 398 -2.65 -15.47 -9.02
N THR A 399 -1.91 -16.45 -8.53
CA THR A 399 -0.46 -16.29 -8.31
C THR A 399 0.31 -16.56 -9.61
N TRP A 400 1.65 -16.60 -9.53
CA TRP A 400 2.47 -17.02 -10.67
C TRP A 400 2.21 -18.45 -11.15
N ASP A 401 1.45 -19.27 -10.40
CA ASP A 401 0.95 -20.57 -10.88
C ASP A 401 -0.03 -20.46 -12.05
N GLY A 402 -0.69 -19.31 -12.21
CA GLY A 402 -1.50 -19.04 -13.40
C GLY A 402 -0.68 -18.78 -14.67
N TYR A 403 0.62 -18.51 -14.53
CA TYR A 403 1.50 -18.05 -15.61
C TYR A 403 2.83 -18.82 -15.63
N PRO A 404 2.79 -20.17 -15.64
CA PRO A 404 4.00 -20.99 -15.53
C PRO A 404 4.98 -20.77 -16.68
N LEU A 405 4.48 -20.49 -17.89
CA LEU A 405 5.32 -20.24 -19.07
C LEU A 405 6.10 -18.92 -18.93
N GLU A 406 5.47 -17.84 -18.47
CA GLU A 406 6.19 -16.57 -18.23
C GLU A 406 7.14 -16.68 -17.04
N ARG A 407 6.76 -17.39 -15.97
CA ARG A 407 7.66 -17.68 -14.83
C ARG A 407 8.91 -18.43 -15.32
N ALA A 408 8.72 -19.49 -16.11
CA ALA A 408 9.81 -20.26 -16.70
C ALA A 408 10.67 -19.41 -17.66
N GLU A 409 10.07 -18.53 -18.46
CA GLU A 409 10.79 -17.60 -19.34
C GLU A 409 11.71 -16.65 -18.55
N ILE A 410 11.23 -16.10 -17.43
CA ILE A 410 12.03 -15.23 -16.55
C ILE A 410 13.15 -16.03 -15.88
N TYR A 411 12.84 -17.22 -15.36
CA TYR A 411 13.84 -18.10 -14.73
C TYR A 411 14.91 -18.59 -15.71
N GLY A 412 14.52 -18.96 -16.93
CA GLY A 412 15.45 -19.34 -18.00
C GLY A 412 16.37 -18.17 -18.36
N PHE A 413 15.80 -16.97 -18.53
CA PHE A 413 16.58 -15.76 -18.83
C PHE A 413 17.64 -15.46 -17.77
N LEU A 414 17.32 -15.62 -16.48
CA LEU A 414 18.30 -15.44 -15.40
C LEU A 414 19.47 -16.43 -15.52
N ALA A 415 19.20 -17.70 -15.84
CA ALA A 415 20.23 -18.72 -16.01
C ALA A 415 21.06 -18.46 -17.28
N ASP A 416 20.40 -18.26 -18.42
CA ASP A 416 21.05 -18.09 -19.72
C ASP A 416 21.95 -16.85 -19.78
N LYS A 417 21.69 -15.85 -18.92
CA LYS A 417 22.48 -14.62 -18.82
C LYS A 417 23.42 -14.60 -17.60
N GLY A 418 23.51 -15.68 -16.84
CA GLY A 418 24.39 -15.78 -15.68
C GLY A 418 24.07 -14.75 -14.59
N ILE A 419 22.79 -14.39 -14.43
CA ILE A 419 22.36 -13.37 -13.47
C ILE A 419 22.25 -14.00 -12.07
N SER A 420 23.25 -13.73 -11.25
CA SER A 420 23.36 -14.20 -9.86
C SER A 420 22.81 -13.17 -8.84
N GLY A 421 22.69 -13.62 -7.59
CA GLY A 421 22.29 -12.80 -6.45
C GLY A 421 20.79 -12.53 -6.35
N VAL A 422 19.96 -13.32 -7.04
CA VAL A 422 18.52 -13.07 -7.13
C VAL A 422 17.78 -13.69 -5.95
N VAL A 423 16.98 -12.87 -5.27
CA VAL A 423 15.95 -13.30 -4.31
C VAL A 423 14.60 -12.70 -4.70
N GLN A 424 13.52 -13.27 -4.17
CA GLN A 424 12.15 -12.85 -4.45
C GLN A 424 11.46 -12.36 -3.18
N ILE A 425 10.60 -11.35 -3.32
CA ILE A 425 9.71 -10.88 -2.25
C ILE A 425 8.27 -10.84 -2.78
N SER A 426 7.31 -11.26 -1.96
CA SER A 426 5.88 -11.25 -2.32
C SER A 426 4.89 -11.07 -1.15
N ALA A 427 3.61 -10.87 -1.48
CA ALA A 427 2.51 -10.71 -0.51
C ALA A 427 1.23 -11.54 -0.87
N ASP A 428 0.03 -10.93 -0.89
CA ASP A 428 -1.32 -11.53 -1.08
C ASP A 428 -1.80 -12.48 0.05
N ARG A 429 -1.01 -13.49 0.43
CA ARG A 429 -1.55 -14.72 1.05
C ARG A 429 -2.00 -14.68 2.52
N HIS A 430 -2.10 -13.53 3.17
CA HIS A 430 -2.60 -13.40 4.56
C HIS A 430 -1.94 -14.34 5.59
N ARG A 431 -0.65 -14.65 5.37
CA ARG A 431 0.35 -15.29 6.23
C ARG A 431 1.75 -14.83 5.82
N SER A 432 2.78 -15.24 6.56
CA SER A 432 4.19 -15.03 6.22
C SER A 432 4.88 -16.38 5.98
N ASP A 433 5.52 -16.55 4.83
CA ASP A 433 6.14 -17.80 4.41
C ASP A 433 7.57 -17.56 3.88
N ALA A 434 8.42 -18.59 3.92
CA ALA A 434 9.63 -18.64 3.11
C ALA A 434 9.58 -19.84 2.16
N TRP A 435 9.99 -19.65 0.91
CA TRP A 435 9.94 -20.68 -0.12
C TRP A 435 11.29 -20.84 -0.82
N LEU A 436 11.50 -22.02 -1.39
CA LEU A 436 12.63 -22.33 -2.27
C LEU A 436 12.08 -22.74 -3.65
N ASN A 437 12.22 -21.85 -4.63
CA ASN A 437 11.73 -22.04 -5.98
C ASN A 437 12.80 -22.75 -6.83
N THR A 438 12.55 -24.02 -7.15
CA THR A 438 13.41 -24.80 -8.04
C THR A 438 13.26 -24.34 -9.49
N ARG A 439 14.34 -24.49 -10.26
CA ARG A 439 14.44 -24.07 -11.66
C ARG A 439 15.01 -25.22 -12.48
N GLU A 440 14.67 -25.25 -13.77
CA GLU A 440 15.25 -26.21 -14.70
C GLU A 440 16.77 -26.01 -14.86
N LYS A 441 17.22 -24.75 -14.82
CA LYS A 441 18.63 -24.35 -14.92
C LYS A 441 18.98 -23.30 -13.86
N GLY A 442 20.21 -23.40 -13.36
CA GLY A 442 20.80 -22.54 -12.34
C GLY A 442 20.29 -22.82 -10.92
N TYR A 443 20.80 -22.05 -9.97
CA TYR A 443 20.50 -22.18 -8.54
C TYR A 443 19.01 -21.91 -8.23
N PRO A 444 18.45 -22.57 -7.18
CA PRO A 444 17.09 -22.31 -6.74
C PRO A 444 16.96 -20.91 -6.12
N ILE A 445 15.82 -20.25 -6.34
CA ILE A 445 15.60 -18.87 -5.87
C ILE A 445 14.82 -18.90 -4.56
N TYR A 446 15.34 -18.21 -3.54
CA TYR A 446 14.61 -18.00 -2.28
C TYR A 446 13.56 -16.92 -2.45
N GLU A 447 12.36 -17.17 -1.92
CA GLU A 447 11.27 -16.21 -1.87
C GLU A 447 10.83 -15.95 -0.43
N PHE A 448 10.75 -14.67 -0.07
CA PHE A 448 10.25 -14.18 1.20
C PHE A 448 8.84 -13.62 1.01
N ASN A 449 7.83 -14.28 1.58
CA ASN A 449 6.44 -13.85 1.46
C ASN A 449 5.95 -13.29 2.78
N SER A 450 5.33 -12.10 2.77
CA SER A 450 4.71 -11.55 3.96
C SER A 450 3.46 -10.76 3.61
N SER A 451 2.30 -11.31 3.95
CA SER A 451 1.02 -10.64 3.83
C SER A 451 0.22 -10.96 5.07
N ARG A 452 0.01 -10.02 5.97
CA ARG A 452 -1.07 -9.95 6.98
C ARG A 452 -0.72 -8.77 7.88
N LEU A 453 -0.46 -7.61 7.28
CA LEU A 453 -0.08 -6.42 8.05
C LEU A 453 -1.17 -6.07 9.05
N THR A 454 -2.33 -5.63 8.58
CA THR A 454 -3.47 -5.26 9.43
C THR A 454 -4.72 -6.07 9.13
N ASN A 455 -4.66 -7.03 8.20
CA ASN A 455 -5.83 -7.81 7.81
C ASN A 455 -6.24 -8.86 8.86
N ILE A 456 -7.55 -8.94 9.12
CA ILE A 456 -8.15 -9.96 9.99
C ILE A 456 -8.14 -11.33 9.32
N HIS A 457 -8.44 -11.37 8.01
CA HIS A 457 -8.50 -12.61 7.26
C HIS A 457 -7.14 -13.30 7.25
N THR A 458 -7.14 -14.62 7.28
CA THR A 458 -5.93 -15.44 7.25
C THR A 458 -6.19 -16.73 6.50
N HIS A 459 -5.13 -17.31 5.96
CA HIS A 459 -5.13 -18.60 5.29
C HIS A 459 -4.32 -19.62 6.09
N PRO A 460 -4.60 -20.93 5.96
CA PRO A 460 -3.80 -21.98 6.59
C PRO A 460 -2.31 -21.86 6.24
N THR A 461 -1.47 -22.34 7.16
CA THR A 461 -0.03 -22.48 6.93
C THR A 461 0.27 -23.53 5.87
N MET A 462 1.44 -23.41 5.23
CA MET A 462 1.83 -24.23 4.09
C MET A 462 2.94 -25.21 4.48
N LYS A 463 2.66 -26.52 4.40
CA LYS A 463 3.64 -27.58 4.72
C LYS A 463 4.86 -27.62 3.79
N ASN A 464 4.70 -27.14 2.55
CA ASN A 464 5.76 -27.15 1.55
C ASN A 464 6.64 -25.88 1.60
N ALA A 465 6.28 -24.90 2.43
CA ALA A 465 7.13 -23.76 2.68
C ALA A 465 8.28 -24.17 3.62
N LEU A 466 9.44 -23.52 3.51
CA LEU A 466 10.55 -23.69 4.47
C LEU A 466 10.10 -23.34 5.89
N PHE A 467 9.25 -22.31 6.00
CA PHE A 467 8.41 -22.05 7.17
C PHE A 467 7.14 -21.32 6.74
N SER A 468 6.13 -21.31 7.61
CA SER A 468 4.85 -20.61 7.38
C SER A 468 4.21 -20.20 8.71
N TYR A 469 3.81 -18.93 8.81
CA TYR A 469 3.25 -18.32 10.01
C TYR A 469 1.96 -17.55 9.73
N ASN A 470 0.92 -17.79 10.52
CA ASN A 470 -0.37 -17.12 10.34
C ASN A 470 -1.11 -16.78 11.66
N LYS A 471 -0.49 -16.99 12.83
CA LYS A 471 -1.18 -16.92 14.13
C LYS A 471 -1.70 -15.52 14.44
N THR A 472 -0.84 -14.51 14.36
CA THR A 472 -1.21 -13.08 14.48
C THR A 472 -0.82 -12.33 13.21
N PRO A 473 -1.25 -11.07 13.05
CA PRO A 473 -0.69 -10.20 12.02
C PRO A 473 0.84 -10.10 12.13
N SER A 474 1.54 -9.99 11.00
CA SER A 474 3.01 -10.00 10.92
C SER A 474 3.51 -9.19 9.72
N PHE A 475 4.79 -8.86 9.74
CA PHE A 475 5.53 -8.27 8.63
C PHE A 475 6.87 -8.98 8.45
N GLY A 476 7.46 -8.82 7.27
CA GLY A 476 8.79 -9.34 6.99
C GLY A 476 9.87 -8.33 7.33
N LEU A 477 10.92 -8.75 8.02
CA LEU A 477 12.13 -7.97 8.26
C LEU A 477 13.29 -8.63 7.52
N VAL A 478 13.92 -7.90 6.61
CA VAL A 478 14.99 -8.41 5.75
C VAL A 478 16.25 -7.60 6.00
N ARG A 479 17.32 -8.26 6.45
CA ARG A 479 18.62 -7.65 6.66
C ARG A 479 19.56 -8.01 5.51
N PHE A 480 20.02 -7.02 4.75
CA PHE A 480 21.03 -7.21 3.72
C PHE A 480 22.40 -6.88 4.29
N GLU A 481 23.35 -7.78 4.12
CA GLU A 481 24.75 -7.63 4.52
C GLU A 481 25.62 -7.89 3.29
N PRO A 482 25.73 -6.90 2.38
CA PRO A 482 26.36 -7.11 1.06
C PRO A 482 27.89 -7.05 1.07
N GLY A 483 28.52 -6.65 2.18
CA GLY A 483 29.97 -6.58 2.32
C GLY A 483 30.55 -7.70 3.19
N GLY A 484 31.88 -7.68 3.37
CA GLY A 484 32.63 -8.65 4.17
C GLY A 484 32.87 -10.00 3.46
N ASP A 485 33.44 -10.96 4.19
CA ASP A 485 33.86 -12.25 3.64
C ASP A 485 32.70 -13.22 3.38
N ALA A 486 31.55 -12.98 4.01
CA ALA A 486 30.35 -13.81 3.87
C ALA A 486 29.08 -12.99 3.64
N PRO A 487 28.95 -12.31 2.47
CA PRO A 487 27.76 -11.54 2.15
C PRO A 487 26.50 -12.40 2.20
N ARG A 488 25.40 -11.84 2.74
CA ARG A 488 24.15 -12.59 2.96
C ARG A 488 22.92 -11.68 2.98
N VAL A 489 21.76 -12.31 2.87
CA VAL A 489 20.47 -11.73 3.17
C VAL A 489 19.75 -12.60 4.19
N THR A 490 19.20 -11.99 5.23
CA THR A 490 18.44 -12.67 6.29
C THR A 490 16.98 -12.26 6.19
N TYR A 491 16.05 -13.21 6.22
CA TYR A 491 14.62 -12.94 6.33
C TYR A 491 14.08 -13.41 7.67
N GLU A 492 13.37 -12.52 8.38
CA GLU A 492 12.71 -12.78 9.64
C GLU A 492 11.22 -12.44 9.56
N VAL A 493 10.38 -13.21 10.27
CA VAL A 493 8.97 -12.88 10.48
C VAL A 493 8.83 -12.23 11.84
N VAL A 494 8.42 -10.97 11.85
CA VAL A 494 8.15 -10.21 13.08
C VAL A 494 6.64 -10.08 13.24
N THR A 495 6.13 -10.51 14.38
CA THR A 495 4.70 -10.43 14.68
C THR A 495 4.31 -9.01 15.06
N ILE A 496 3.02 -8.73 15.04
CA ILE A 496 2.46 -7.48 15.55
C ILE A 496 2.84 -7.23 17.02
N ASN A 497 3.25 -8.24 17.81
CA ASN A 497 3.69 -8.05 19.20
C ASN A 497 5.19 -7.78 19.33
N GLY A 498 5.94 -7.80 18.22
CA GLY A 498 7.41 -7.66 18.22
C GLY A 498 8.16 -8.99 18.34
N ASP A 499 7.47 -10.13 18.42
CA ASP A 499 8.11 -11.44 18.49
C ASP A 499 8.74 -11.82 17.13
N HIS A 500 10.00 -12.28 17.15
CA HIS A 500 10.67 -12.87 15.98
C HIS A 500 10.41 -14.38 15.95
N VAL A 501 9.52 -14.83 15.08
CA VAL A 501 8.99 -16.22 15.12
C VAL A 501 9.65 -17.17 14.12
N HIS A 502 10.26 -16.65 13.06
CA HIS A 502 11.04 -17.42 12.09
C HIS A 502 12.20 -16.60 11.56
N ARG A 503 13.25 -17.30 11.15
CA ARG A 503 14.46 -16.74 10.55
C ARG A 503 14.99 -17.66 9.45
N LEU A 504 15.48 -17.08 8.36
CA LEU A 504 16.18 -17.77 7.28
C LEU A 504 17.36 -16.93 6.82
N ASP A 505 18.56 -17.48 6.97
CA ASP A 505 19.81 -16.88 6.50
C ASP A 505 20.17 -17.44 5.11
N VAL A 506 20.33 -16.56 4.12
CA VAL A 506 20.68 -16.94 2.73
C VAL A 506 22.01 -16.28 2.35
N PRO A 507 23.13 -17.02 2.39
CA PRO A 507 24.41 -16.49 1.96
C PRO A 507 24.45 -16.31 0.44
N LEU A 508 25.14 -15.27 -0.04
CA LEU A 508 25.29 -14.95 -1.47
C LEU A 508 25.90 -16.12 -2.25
N SER A 509 26.71 -16.96 -1.60
CA SER A 509 27.28 -18.17 -2.19
C SER A 509 26.23 -19.23 -2.60
N LYS A 510 25.01 -19.17 -2.07
CA LYS A 510 23.87 -20.00 -2.49
C LYS A 510 23.07 -19.39 -3.64
N LEU A 511 23.40 -18.16 -4.04
CA LEU A 511 22.69 -17.40 -5.07
C LEU A 511 23.52 -17.27 -6.36
N ARG A 512 24.38 -18.25 -6.63
CA ARG A 512 25.23 -18.32 -7.81
C ARG A 512 25.50 -19.79 -8.14
N ASP A 513 25.77 -20.04 -9.41
CA ASP A 513 26.17 -21.37 -9.92
C ASP A 513 27.67 -21.60 -9.75
#